data_AF-A0A2D4P9X7-F1
#
_entry.id   AF-A0A2D4P9X7-F1
#
_cell.length_a   1.000
_cell.length_b   1.000
_cell.length_c   1.000
_cell.angle_alpha   90.00
_cell.angle_beta   90.00
_cell.angle_gamma   90.00
#
_symmetry.space_group_name_H-M   'P 1'
#
loop_
_entity.id
_entity.type
_entity.pdbx_description
1 polymer ?
#
loop_
_entity_poly.entity_id
_entity_poly.type
_entity_poly.pdbx_seq_one_letter_code
_entity_poly.pdbx_strand_id
1 'polypeptide(L)'
;FGHGTFLVCLENIYKKMTGKELKYEALLGKPSTVTYRYAEHVLKQQMESCGWSSPLRQLYAIGDNPMADVYGANLYHRYLQTQAEVNVTAMAAETEKHLETQRDCSISVSSAKNCHSILVCTGVYNPHGDIPTDPEDILKTLSHGHRDFHFDPSLVEASYVVNDVNDAVELVFQKENWKQE
;
A
#
# COMPACT_ATOMS: atom_id res chain seq x y z
N PHE A 1 8.05 7.46 17.53
CA PHE A 1 7.34 8.52 16.81
C PHE A 1 8.08 8.86 15.52
N GLY A 2 7.36 9.13 14.44
CA GLY A 2 7.93 9.37 13.10
C GLY A 2 7.34 10.61 12.43
N HIS A 3 7.41 10.69 11.10
CA HIS A 3 6.95 11.87 10.33
C HIS A 3 5.46 12.22 10.59
N GLY A 4 4.60 11.23 10.82
CA GLY A 4 3.19 11.47 11.16
C GLY A 4 3.01 12.32 12.42
N THR A 5 3.87 12.16 13.43
CA THR A 5 3.84 12.99 14.65
C THR A 5 4.20 14.44 14.35
N PHE A 6 5.20 14.67 13.50
CA PHE A 6 5.55 16.03 13.07
C PHE A 6 4.37 16.72 12.37
N LEU A 7 3.68 16.01 11.48
CA LEU A 7 2.53 16.56 10.76
C LEU A 7 1.39 16.93 11.73
N VAL A 8 1.06 16.03 12.67
CA VAL A 8 0.05 16.31 13.73
C VAL A 8 0.44 17.54 14.56
N CYS A 9 1.71 17.67 14.96
CA CYS A 9 2.18 18.85 15.69
C CYS A 9 2.04 20.12 14.85
N LEU A 10 2.45 20.08 13.58
CA LEU A 10 2.41 21.22 12.66
C LEU A 10 0.98 21.69 12.42
N GLU A 11 0.05 20.76 12.19
CA GLU A 11 -1.38 21.05 12.02
C GLU A 11 -1.97 21.75 13.25
N ASN A 12 -1.66 21.23 14.44
CA ASN A 12 -2.14 21.80 15.69
C ASN A 12 -1.57 23.20 15.96
N ILE A 13 -0.27 23.40 15.72
CA ILE A 13 0.38 24.72 15.86
C ILE A 13 -0.21 25.72 14.86
N TYR A 14 -0.34 25.33 13.59
CA TYR A 14 -0.89 26.20 12.54
C TYR A 14 -2.34 26.61 12.87
N LYS A 15 -3.17 25.65 13.30
CA LYS A 15 -4.55 25.93 13.71
C LYS A 15 -4.61 26.84 14.93
N LYS A 16 -3.75 26.62 15.92
CA LYS A 16 -3.70 27.46 17.13
C LYS A 16 -3.32 28.91 16.80
N MET A 17 -2.39 29.12 15.87
CA MET A 17 -1.88 30.45 15.53
C MET A 17 -2.76 31.21 14.54
N THR A 18 -3.43 30.52 13.61
CA THR A 18 -4.17 31.15 12.51
C THR A 18 -5.68 31.02 12.61
N GLY A 19 -6.18 30.10 13.44
CA GLY A 19 -7.58 29.70 13.49
C GLY A 19 -8.05 28.88 12.28
N LYS A 20 -7.16 28.49 11.36
CA LYS A 20 -7.49 27.76 10.13
C LYS A 20 -6.89 26.35 10.14
N GLU A 21 -7.55 25.42 9.47
CA GLU A 21 -6.96 24.11 9.18
C GLU A 21 -5.81 24.25 8.18
N LEU A 22 -4.71 23.52 8.42
CA LEU A 22 -3.59 23.44 7.49
C LEU A 22 -4.05 22.69 6.24
N LYS A 23 -3.84 23.30 5.06
CA LYS A 23 -4.11 22.66 3.77
C LYS A 23 -2.79 22.32 3.10
N TYR A 24 -2.64 21.07 2.72
CA TYR A 24 -1.51 20.55 1.94
C TYR A 24 -2.03 20.15 0.56
N GLU A 25 -1.15 20.22 -0.44
CA GLU A 25 -1.48 19.88 -1.83
C GLU A 25 -1.57 18.37 -2.05
N ALA A 26 -0.65 17.62 -1.43
CA ALA A 26 -0.62 16.18 -1.49
C ALA A 26 0.01 15.59 -0.23
N LEU A 27 -0.52 14.46 0.23
CA LEU A 27 0.10 13.62 1.24
C LEU A 27 0.69 12.39 0.56
N LEU A 28 2.01 12.29 0.58
CA LEU A 28 2.77 11.21 -0.05
C LEU A 28 3.37 10.28 1.01
N GLY A 29 3.75 9.08 0.57
CA GLY A 29 4.23 8.01 1.44
C GLY A 29 3.16 6.94 1.69
N LYS A 30 3.55 5.87 2.37
CA LYS A 30 2.61 4.83 2.80
C LYS A 30 1.60 5.43 3.80
N PRO A 31 0.32 5.05 3.74
CA PRO A 31 -0.26 3.96 2.96
C PRO A 31 -0.83 4.37 1.57
N SER A 32 -0.49 5.54 1.03
CA SER A 32 -1.08 6.06 -0.21
C SER A 32 -0.84 5.14 -1.42
N THR A 33 -1.91 4.86 -2.18
CA THR A 33 -1.88 4.11 -3.45
C THR A 33 -0.88 4.71 -4.46
N VAL A 34 -0.72 6.05 -4.46
CA VAL A 34 0.25 6.74 -5.34
C VAL A 34 1.67 6.27 -5.09
N THR A 35 2.03 6.05 -3.81
CA THR A 35 3.34 5.55 -3.40
C THR A 35 3.59 4.15 -3.96
N TYR A 36 2.59 3.25 -3.91
CA TYR A 36 2.72 1.89 -4.44
C TYR A 36 2.72 1.86 -5.97
N ARG A 37 1.96 2.73 -6.65
CA ARG A 37 2.04 2.90 -8.12
C ARG A 37 3.44 3.31 -8.55
N TYR A 38 4.03 4.27 -7.84
CA TYR A 38 5.40 4.70 -8.09
C TYR A 38 6.41 3.57 -7.84
N ALA A 39 6.24 2.81 -6.74
CA ALA A 39 7.08 1.65 -6.46
C ALA A 39 7.00 0.59 -7.57
N GLU A 40 5.80 0.27 -8.07
CA GLU A 40 5.64 -0.64 -9.21
C GLU A 40 6.37 -0.12 -10.46
N HIS A 41 6.27 1.18 -10.75
CA HIS A 41 6.95 1.80 -11.88
C HIS A 41 8.48 1.68 -11.78
N VAL A 42 9.05 1.96 -10.59
CA VAL A 42 10.49 1.82 -10.35
C VAL A 42 10.93 0.35 -10.46
N LEU A 43 10.12 -0.59 -9.96
CA LEU A 43 10.39 -2.03 -10.12
C LEU A 43 10.42 -2.44 -11.59
N LYS A 44 9.48 -1.97 -12.41
CA LYS A 44 9.48 -2.22 -13.86
C LYS A 44 10.77 -1.74 -14.52
N GLN A 45 11.20 -0.51 -14.22
CA GLN A 45 12.46 0.04 -14.74
C GLN A 45 13.68 -0.79 -14.32
N GLN A 46 13.68 -1.29 -13.09
CA GLN A 46 14.77 -2.14 -12.59
C GLN A 46 14.77 -3.53 -13.25
N MET A 47 13.59 -4.10 -13.50
CA MET A 47 13.47 -5.36 -14.25
C MET A 47 14.02 -5.21 -15.68
N GLU A 48 13.67 -4.11 -16.35
CA GLU A 48 14.18 -3.78 -17.69
C GLU A 48 15.70 -3.62 -17.68
N SER A 49 16.27 -2.91 -16.70
CA SER A 49 17.73 -2.72 -16.59
C SER A 49 18.49 -4.02 -16.30
N CYS A 50 17.86 -4.95 -15.58
CA CYS A 50 18.36 -6.31 -15.35
C CYS A 50 18.13 -7.28 -16.54
N GLY A 51 17.48 -6.83 -17.61
CA GLY A 51 17.14 -7.69 -18.76
C GLY A 51 16.05 -8.72 -18.47
N TRP A 52 15.23 -8.52 -17.44
CA TRP A 52 14.12 -9.41 -17.11
C TRP A 52 12.91 -9.10 -17.99
N SER A 53 12.63 -10.01 -18.92
CA SER A 53 11.52 -9.87 -19.88
C SER A 53 10.17 -10.38 -19.37
N SER A 54 10.13 -10.99 -18.19
CA SER A 54 8.90 -11.51 -17.60
C SER A 54 8.05 -10.35 -17.04
N PRO A 55 6.71 -10.39 -17.20
CA PRO A 55 5.86 -9.36 -16.62
C PRO A 55 5.86 -9.47 -15.09
N LEU A 56 5.89 -8.32 -14.41
CA LEU A 56 5.70 -8.24 -12.97
C LEU A 56 4.27 -8.67 -12.62
N ARG A 57 4.11 -9.85 -12.00
CA ARG A 57 2.79 -10.42 -11.67
C ARG A 57 2.42 -10.23 -10.21
N GLN A 58 3.37 -10.43 -9.32
CA GLN A 58 3.15 -10.50 -7.87
C GLN A 58 4.05 -9.46 -7.19
N LEU A 59 3.46 -8.65 -6.33
CA LEU A 59 4.16 -7.73 -5.45
C LEU A 59 4.07 -8.25 -4.03
N TYR A 60 5.20 -8.34 -3.33
CA TYR A 60 5.26 -8.68 -1.91
C TYR A 60 5.80 -7.48 -1.15
N ALA A 61 4.93 -6.83 -0.38
CA ALA A 61 5.29 -5.70 0.47
C ALA A 61 5.64 -6.23 1.86
N ILE A 62 6.93 -6.22 2.18
CA ILE A 62 7.46 -6.65 3.48
C ILE A 62 7.66 -5.41 4.35
N GLY A 63 7.10 -5.42 5.56
CA GLY A 63 7.25 -4.32 6.50
C GLY A 63 6.76 -4.64 7.90
N ASP A 64 7.02 -3.75 8.85
CA ASP A 64 6.80 -3.95 10.28
C ASP A 64 5.63 -3.13 10.83
N ASN A 65 5.03 -2.25 10.02
CA ASN A 65 3.97 -1.36 10.47
C ASN A 65 2.62 -1.69 9.80
N PRO A 66 1.64 -2.23 10.55
CA PRO A 66 0.32 -2.56 10.01
C PRO A 66 -0.40 -1.36 9.36
N MET A 67 -0.24 -0.17 9.92
CA MET A 67 -0.91 1.05 9.46
C MET A 67 -0.26 1.71 8.24
N ALA A 68 0.95 1.28 7.87
CA ALA A 68 1.67 1.83 6.73
C ALA A 68 1.91 0.76 5.66
N ASP A 69 2.65 -0.29 6.00
CA ASP A 69 3.09 -1.34 5.07
C ASP A 69 1.95 -2.25 4.66
N VAL A 70 1.26 -2.81 5.65
CA VAL A 70 0.16 -3.75 5.41
C VAL A 70 -1.02 -3.02 4.81
N TYR A 71 -1.46 -1.93 5.44
CA TYR A 71 -2.57 -1.13 4.95
C TYR A 71 -2.34 -0.61 3.54
N GLY A 72 -1.15 -0.09 3.25
CA GLY A 72 -0.80 0.41 1.92
C GLY A 72 -0.77 -0.68 0.85
N ALA A 73 -0.20 -1.85 1.17
CA ALA A 73 -0.17 -2.99 0.26
C ALA A 73 -1.58 -3.53 -0.03
N ASN A 74 -2.42 -3.62 0.99
CA ASN A 74 -3.80 -4.09 0.85
C ASN A 74 -4.67 -3.08 0.08
N LEU A 75 -4.51 -1.77 0.33
CA LEU A 75 -5.11 -0.72 -0.50
C LEU A 75 -4.70 -0.87 -1.96
N TYR A 76 -3.40 -1.11 -2.21
CA TYR A 76 -2.90 -1.28 -3.56
C TYR A 76 -3.44 -2.54 -4.23
N HIS A 77 -3.51 -3.66 -3.50
CA HIS A 77 -4.14 -4.88 -3.98
C HIS A 77 -5.56 -4.62 -4.46
N ARG A 78 -6.37 -3.94 -3.65
CA ARG A 78 -7.76 -3.60 -3.99
C ARG A 78 -7.84 -2.74 -5.25
N TYR A 79 -6.96 -1.74 -5.38
CA TYR A 79 -6.84 -0.94 -6.59
C TYR A 79 -6.51 -1.79 -7.83
N LEU A 80 -5.62 -2.78 -7.73
CA LEU A 80 -5.30 -3.69 -8.83
C LEU A 80 -6.52 -4.54 -9.25
N GLN A 81 -7.32 -5.03 -8.30
CA GLN A 81 -8.54 -5.79 -8.60
C GLN A 81 -9.58 -4.93 -9.32
N THR A 82 -9.82 -3.70 -8.84
CA THR A 82 -10.78 -2.79 -9.49
C THR A 82 -10.36 -2.43 -10.92
N GLN A 83 -9.06 -2.21 -11.17
CA GLN A 83 -8.55 -1.96 -12.52
C GLN A 83 -8.75 -3.17 -13.45
N ALA A 84 -8.61 -4.39 -12.93
CA ALA A 84 -8.87 -5.61 -13.71
C ALA A 84 -10.35 -5.73 -14.11
N GLU A 85 -11.28 -5.42 -13.21
CA GLU A 85 -12.73 -5.45 -13.47
C GLU A 85 -13.18 -4.41 -14.49
N VAL A 86 -12.64 -3.18 -14.40
CA VAL A 86 -12.92 -2.09 -15.35
C VAL A 86 -12.43 -2.46 -16.75
N ASN A 87 -11.24 -3.06 -16.87
CA ASN A 87 -10.72 -3.52 -18.16
C ASN A 87 -11.60 -4.64 -18.78
N VAL A 88 -12.12 -5.57 -17.98
CA VAL A 88 -13.02 -6.64 -18.47
C VAL A 88 -14.36 -6.08 -18.93
N THR A 89 -14.93 -5.12 -18.19
CA THR A 89 -16.22 -4.49 -18.54
C THR A 89 -16.10 -3.55 -19.74
N ALA A 90 -15.00 -2.81 -19.88
CA ALA A 90 -14.70 -2.03 -21.07
C ALA A 90 -14.55 -2.93 -22.32
N MET A 91 -13.83 -4.05 -22.22
CA MET A 91 -13.72 -5.02 -23.32
C MET A 91 -15.05 -5.69 -23.69
N ALA A 92 -16.01 -5.79 -22.76
CA ALA A 92 -17.36 -6.29 -23.04
C ALA A 92 -18.29 -5.21 -23.65
N ALA A 93 -18.04 -3.93 -23.36
CA ALA A 93 -18.82 -2.80 -23.86
C ALA A 93 -18.34 -2.26 -25.22
N GLU A 94 -17.11 -2.56 -25.64
CA GLU A 94 -16.50 -2.12 -26.91
C GLU A 94 -17.02 -2.85 -28.17
N THR A 95 -18.29 -3.27 -28.19
CA THR A 95 -18.98 -3.53 -29.48
C THR A 95 -19.50 -2.24 -30.13
N GLU A 96 -19.68 -1.13 -29.40
CA GLU A 96 -20.12 0.11 -30.04
C GLU A 96 -19.56 1.40 -29.39
N LYS A 97 -18.90 2.19 -30.24
CA LYS A 97 -18.61 3.64 -30.18
C LYS A 97 -17.25 4.10 -29.65
N HIS A 98 -16.43 4.43 -30.65
CA HIS A 98 -15.41 5.47 -30.68
C HIS A 98 -15.88 6.81 -30.07
N LEU A 99 -15.16 7.33 -29.07
CA LEU A 99 -14.88 8.77 -28.91
C LEU A 99 -13.79 9.01 -27.86
N GLU A 100 -12.80 9.78 -28.29
CA GLU A 100 -11.63 10.27 -27.56
C GLU A 100 -12.03 11.22 -26.43
N THR A 101 -11.46 11.11 -25.22
CA THR A 101 -11.02 12.31 -24.45
C THR A 101 -10.02 11.97 -23.34
N GLN A 102 -9.02 12.85 -23.22
CA GLN A 102 -8.17 13.14 -22.04
C GLN A 102 -6.99 12.22 -21.71
N ARG A 103 -5.86 12.58 -22.33
CA ARG A 103 -4.50 12.45 -21.81
C ARG A 103 -4.41 13.11 -20.43
N ASP A 104 -4.06 12.34 -19.41
CA ASP A 104 -3.29 12.81 -18.26
C ASP A 104 -2.41 11.66 -17.74
N CYS A 105 -1.10 11.90 -17.74
CA CYS A 105 0.00 11.01 -17.30
C CYS A 105 -0.05 9.55 -17.80
N SER A 106 0.74 9.26 -18.84
CA SER A 106 1.05 7.92 -19.35
C SER A 106 1.86 7.06 -18.36
N ILE A 107 1.41 6.94 -17.12
CA ILE A 107 1.83 5.89 -16.21
C ILE A 107 1.11 4.64 -16.70
N SER A 108 1.84 3.87 -17.52
CA SER A 108 1.56 2.48 -17.92
C SER A 108 0.58 1.77 -16.98
N VAL A 109 -0.44 1.15 -17.56
CA VAL A 109 -1.34 0.19 -16.91
C VAL A 109 -0.52 -0.70 -15.97
N SER A 110 -0.92 -0.76 -14.69
CA SER A 110 -0.27 -1.64 -13.71
C SER A 110 -0.22 -3.07 -14.27
N SER A 111 0.98 -3.65 -14.33
CA SER A 111 1.15 -5.03 -14.82
C SER A 111 1.02 -6.04 -13.69
N ALA A 112 1.25 -5.61 -12.45
CA ALA A 112 1.04 -6.42 -11.27
C ALA A 112 -0.43 -6.83 -11.16
N LYS A 113 -0.67 -8.11 -10.88
CA LYS A 113 -2.01 -8.67 -10.66
C LYS A 113 -2.38 -8.65 -9.19
N ASN A 114 -1.43 -8.94 -8.33
CA ASN A 114 -1.65 -9.02 -6.88
C ASN A 114 -0.56 -8.26 -6.13
N CYS A 115 -0.95 -7.62 -5.04
CA CYS A 115 -0.06 -7.16 -4.00
C CYS A 115 -0.37 -7.92 -2.70
N HIS A 116 0.64 -8.50 -2.05
CA HIS A 116 0.52 -9.24 -0.81
C HIS A 116 1.30 -8.52 0.28
N SER A 117 0.73 -8.43 1.48
CA SER A 117 1.38 -7.86 2.65
C SER A 117 2.03 -8.95 3.49
N ILE A 118 3.32 -8.78 3.81
CA ILE A 118 4.05 -9.64 4.75
C ILE A 118 4.48 -8.78 5.93
N LEU A 119 3.91 -9.04 7.09
CA LEU A 119 4.21 -8.35 8.34
C LEU A 119 5.34 -9.06 9.08
N VAL A 120 6.42 -8.34 9.38
CA VAL A 120 7.55 -8.85 10.17
C VAL A 120 7.42 -8.41 11.64
N CYS A 121 7.88 -9.24 12.56
CA CYS A 121 7.78 -9.03 14.01
C CYS A 121 9.05 -8.39 14.62
N THR A 122 9.90 -7.78 13.81
CA THR A 122 11.21 -7.22 14.21
C THR A 122 11.20 -5.70 14.39
N GLY A 123 10.03 -5.05 14.36
CA GLY A 123 9.92 -3.59 14.37
C GLY A 123 8.73 -3.07 15.18
N VAL A 124 7.96 -2.15 14.59
CA VAL A 124 6.79 -1.50 15.21
C VAL A 124 5.75 -2.52 15.67
N TYR A 125 5.49 -3.54 14.84
CA TYR A 125 4.61 -4.63 15.21
C TYR A 125 5.29 -5.60 16.17
N ASN A 126 4.61 -5.85 17.29
CA ASN A 126 5.01 -6.85 18.27
C ASN A 126 3.81 -7.78 18.56
N PRO A 127 3.88 -9.06 18.19
CA PRO A 127 2.80 -10.03 18.43
C PRO A 127 2.56 -10.32 19.92
N HIS A 128 3.53 -9.98 20.79
CA HIS A 128 3.44 -10.11 22.25
C HIS A 128 3.29 -8.77 22.96
N GLY A 129 3.03 -7.69 22.23
CA GLY A 129 2.75 -6.38 22.83
C GLY A 129 1.44 -6.38 23.61
N ASP A 130 1.28 -5.40 24.51
CA ASP A 130 0.02 -5.17 25.22
C ASP A 130 -1.07 -4.83 24.20
N ILE A 131 -1.89 -5.82 23.84
CA ILE A 131 -3.07 -5.62 23.00
C ILE A 131 -4.08 -4.87 23.87
N PRO A 132 -4.52 -3.65 23.49
CA PRO A 132 -5.55 -2.95 24.24
C PRO A 132 -6.78 -3.84 24.35
N THR A 133 -7.27 -4.09 25.57
CA THR A 133 -8.35 -5.06 25.82
C THR A 133 -9.72 -4.54 25.39
N ASP A 134 -9.84 -3.23 25.12
CA ASP A 134 -11.07 -2.56 24.70
C ASP A 134 -11.10 -2.36 23.18
N PRO A 135 -12.12 -2.85 22.45
CA PRO A 135 -12.30 -2.64 21.01
C PRO A 135 -12.23 -1.18 20.57
N GLU A 136 -12.68 -0.23 21.39
CA GLU A 136 -12.57 1.20 21.05
C GLU A 136 -11.13 1.69 21.15
N ASP A 137 -10.38 1.26 22.17
CA ASP A 137 -8.96 1.60 22.28
C ASP A 137 -8.13 0.91 21.21
N ILE A 138 -8.48 -0.32 20.77
CA ILE A 138 -7.85 -0.95 19.60
C ILE A 138 -8.08 -0.07 18.37
N LEU A 139 -9.33 0.34 18.11
CA LEU A 139 -9.65 1.20 16.98
C LEU A 139 -8.94 2.56 17.07
N LYS A 140 -8.83 3.16 18.26
CA LYS A 140 -8.13 4.43 18.49
C LYS A 140 -6.62 4.32 18.34
N THR A 141 -6.03 3.24 18.85
CA THR A 141 -4.59 2.97 18.77
C THR A 141 -4.20 2.69 17.33
N LEU A 142 -5.05 2.01 16.57
CA LEU A 142 -4.90 1.78 15.13
C LEU A 142 -5.21 3.05 14.30
N SER A 143 -6.18 3.86 14.71
CA SER A 143 -6.65 5.05 13.98
C SER A 143 -5.87 6.33 14.33
N HIS A 144 -4.54 6.25 14.31
CA HIS A 144 -3.67 7.43 14.22
C HIS A 144 -3.36 7.79 12.76
N GLY A 145 -4.18 7.32 11.83
CA GLY A 145 -4.13 7.68 10.42
C GLY A 145 -4.33 9.19 10.24
N HIS A 146 -3.77 9.72 9.16
CA HIS A 146 -3.98 11.12 8.82
C HIS A 146 -5.47 11.41 8.60
N ARG A 147 -5.93 12.63 8.95
CA ARG A 147 -7.36 13.02 8.93
C ARG A 147 -8.08 12.68 7.61
N ASP A 148 -7.34 12.75 6.51
CA ASP A 148 -7.87 12.62 5.15
C ASP A 148 -7.93 11.16 4.65
N PHE A 149 -7.46 10.20 5.45
CA PHE A 149 -7.65 8.79 5.14
C PHE A 149 -8.89 8.25 5.86
N HIS A 150 -9.84 7.74 5.09
CA HIS A 150 -10.93 6.93 5.63
C HIS A 150 -10.37 5.59 6.08
N PHE A 151 -10.37 5.36 7.40
CA PHE A 151 -9.90 4.11 7.97
C PHE A 151 -10.86 2.96 7.62
N ASP A 152 -10.29 1.84 7.19
CA ASP A 152 -11.00 0.60 6.88
C ASP A 152 -10.29 -0.53 7.63
N PRO A 153 -10.89 -1.05 8.73
CA PRO A 153 -10.27 -2.09 9.54
C PRO A 153 -9.95 -3.37 8.76
N SER A 154 -10.62 -3.65 7.65
CA SER A 154 -10.34 -4.84 6.84
C SER A 154 -8.96 -4.81 6.18
N LEU A 155 -8.34 -3.64 6.11
CA LEU A 155 -7.06 -3.43 5.42
C LEU A 155 -5.84 -3.54 6.33
N VAL A 156 -6.00 -3.64 7.66
CA VAL A 156 -4.85 -3.80 8.58
C VAL A 156 -4.38 -5.24 8.73
N GLU A 157 -5.15 -6.22 8.26
CA GLU A 157 -4.79 -7.64 8.34
C GLU A 157 -3.77 -7.99 7.25
N ALA A 158 -2.61 -8.52 7.67
CA ALA A 158 -1.56 -8.92 6.75
C ALA A 158 -1.90 -10.22 6.04
N SER A 159 -1.50 -10.37 4.77
CA SER A 159 -1.63 -11.65 4.06
C SER A 159 -0.82 -12.76 4.73
N TYR A 160 0.34 -12.39 5.29
CA TYR A 160 1.23 -13.28 6.02
C TYR A 160 1.90 -12.54 7.19
N VAL A 161 2.20 -13.26 8.26
CA VAL A 161 2.98 -12.78 9.40
C VAL A 161 4.16 -13.73 9.60
N VAL A 162 5.36 -13.17 9.74
CA VAL A 162 6.61 -13.93 9.89
C VAL A 162 7.51 -13.26 10.94
N ASN A 163 8.52 -13.96 11.45
CA ASN A 163 9.33 -13.41 12.53
C ASN A 163 10.18 -12.25 12.03
N ASP A 164 10.88 -12.43 10.91
CA ASP A 164 11.81 -11.45 10.36
C ASP A 164 11.84 -11.42 8.83
N VAL A 165 12.75 -10.60 8.29
CA VAL A 165 12.88 -10.42 6.83
C VAL A 165 13.45 -11.66 6.13
N ASN A 166 14.23 -12.50 6.82
CA ASN A 166 14.73 -13.74 6.23
C ASN A 166 13.58 -14.72 6.00
N ASP A 167 12.75 -14.93 7.03
CA ASP A 167 11.54 -15.74 6.93
C ASP A 167 10.59 -15.21 5.84
N ALA A 168 10.49 -13.89 5.69
CA ALA A 168 9.68 -13.27 4.64
C ALA A 168 10.17 -13.64 3.23
N VAL A 169 11.49 -13.61 3.00
CA VAL A 169 12.09 -13.96 1.71
C VAL A 169 11.94 -15.46 1.42
N GLU A 170 12.18 -16.32 2.43
CA GLU A 170 11.96 -17.77 2.30
C GLU A 170 10.51 -18.10 1.94
N LEU A 171 9.55 -17.42 2.59
CA LEU A 171 8.13 -17.56 2.28
C LEU A 171 7.83 -17.16 0.82
N VAL A 172 8.41 -16.07 0.32
CA VAL A 172 8.22 -15.64 -1.07
C VAL A 172 8.76 -16.70 -2.04
N PHE A 173 9.95 -17.26 -1.79
CA PHE A 173 10.48 -18.34 -2.61
C PHE A 173 9.56 -19.57 -2.62
N GLN A 174 9.02 -19.96 -1.46
CA GLN A 174 8.07 -21.06 -1.38
C GLN A 174 6.78 -20.78 -2.17
N LYS A 175 6.23 -19.56 -2.06
CA LYS A 175 4.99 -19.16 -2.77
C LYS A 175 5.15 -19.13 -4.28
N GLU A 176 6.32 -18.74 -4.76
CA GLU A 176 6.64 -18.68 -6.19
C GLU A 176 7.21 -20.00 -6.73
N ASN A 177 7.25 -21.07 -5.91
CA ASN A 177 7.84 -22.37 -6.24
C ASN A 177 9.29 -22.26 -6.73
N TRP A 178 10.04 -21.31 -6.17
CA TRP A 178 11.44 -21.10 -6.49
C TRP A 178 12.29 -22.20 -5.87
N LYS A 179 13.01 -22.95 -6.70
CA LYS A 179 13.98 -23.94 -6.21
C LYS A 179 15.27 -23.22 -5.84
N GLN A 180 15.67 -23.30 -4.57
CA GLN A 180 17.05 -22.97 -4.19
C GLN A 180 17.94 -24.07 -4.79
N GLU A 181 18.73 -23.72 -5.80
CA GLU A 181 19.84 -24.57 -6.30
C GLU A 181 21.03 -24.53 -5.32
#